data_AF-A0A4P7RMV3-F1
#
_entry.id   AF-A0A4P7RMV3-F1
#
_cell.length_a   1.000
_cell.length_b   1.000
_cell.length_c   1.000
_cell.angle_alpha   90.00
_cell.angle_beta   90.00
_cell.angle_gamma   90.00
#
_symmetry.space_group_name_H-M   'P 1'
#
loop_
_entity.id
_entity.type
_entity.pdbx_description
1 polymer ?
#
loop_
_entity_poly.entity_id
_entity_poly.type
_entity_poly.pdbx_seq_one_letter_code
_entity_poly.pdbx_strand_id
1 'polypeptide(L)'
;MRIVYMHGIGDGDPKMGWLDGLNRGLVQAGHPSVDPDRVIAPRYRSLLNTSGISAKIPPVTYKPKDDASGRRGFERRQAKVQRKLVLEPGVRSFGFNRIPEGPLSVLQQAAINAIPWYDLPQVKRYMQSEATRGAILQHILDYLPTSGDILLIGHSLGSVIAIDLLDNLHDGLHVRRFVTIGSPASSRPLHENSDRLLKKFPYERVDDWTNFFDVRDVVTGGRGLASTFPGAQDFAIDIGGQHGADTYLGNASISGVIADVLYPTKTVALRESGIAVRLGDSEATVLLSLHFGRAVQRHIKDKNSAARYADALGAQQDEVVTQIESAAMASNIAIAPELFELAQGTLPRLPHRWELHEAVSELVVLAMTNLIEPYEINVDRAPKDALADMTVELGFQRSTGTKIGVAIEDVQNYVSRKGGVPWGRVLTAAAGVAIVAAGPVGLLVAAPAGVFGAAALTGGLAALGPGGMVGGLAMLGGLAGTGAAVATTAATASGGAAQPVSDSNTLVLRVAVEHARKRLDLPYDETLWYQITDLETQLSARINRLSVYSDPKSSALETLRVGQYTVTRLLAFMLDKGLGPKALVAAESETDRLLEEEARAIETSAERQRSS
;
A
#
# COMPACT_ATOMS: atom_id res chain seq x y z
N MET A 1 9.50 20.62 21.55
CA MET A 1 8.23 19.89 21.64
C MET A 1 7.96 19.48 23.08
N ARG A 2 6.74 19.74 23.60
CA ARG A 2 6.23 19.32 24.93
C ARG A 2 5.28 18.12 24.80
N ILE A 3 5.17 17.31 25.85
CA ILE A 3 4.19 16.21 25.91
C ILE A 3 2.98 16.69 26.72
N VAL A 4 1.79 16.56 26.16
CA VAL A 4 0.53 16.92 26.79
C VAL A 4 -0.24 15.63 27.07
N TYR A 5 -0.52 15.35 28.34
CA TYR A 5 -1.21 14.13 28.76
C TYR A 5 -2.56 14.45 29.41
N MET A 6 -3.64 13.91 28.83
CA MET A 6 -5.01 14.01 29.35
C MET A 6 -5.39 12.72 30.07
N HIS A 7 -5.59 12.80 31.38
CA HIS A 7 -5.85 11.66 32.24
C HIS A 7 -7.31 11.15 32.16
N GLY A 8 -7.49 9.86 32.42
CA GLY A 8 -8.82 9.25 32.56
C GLY A 8 -9.56 9.61 33.86
N ILE A 9 -10.58 8.82 34.19
CA ILE A 9 -11.28 8.91 35.47
C ILE A 9 -10.31 8.50 36.58
N GLY A 10 -10.24 9.29 37.66
CA GLY A 10 -9.34 8.99 38.78
C GLY A 10 -8.96 10.23 39.56
N ASP A 11 -7.83 10.17 40.25
CA ASP A 11 -7.25 11.28 41.01
C ASP A 11 -6.41 12.26 40.16
N GLY A 12 -6.36 12.03 38.85
CA GLY A 12 -5.53 12.80 37.92
C GLY A 12 -4.08 12.33 37.84
N ASP A 13 -3.81 11.11 38.34
CA ASP A 13 -2.49 10.49 38.40
C ASP A 13 -1.41 11.42 38.96
N PRO A 14 -1.53 11.83 40.24
CA PRO A 14 -0.64 12.81 40.82
C PRO A 14 0.80 12.33 40.96
N LYS A 15 0.99 11.01 40.95
CA LYS A 15 2.30 10.35 41.00
C LYS A 15 2.94 10.20 39.62
N MET A 16 2.23 10.57 38.55
CA MET A 16 2.69 10.45 37.17
C MET A 16 3.07 9.01 36.80
N GLY A 17 2.30 8.02 37.26
CA GLY A 17 2.52 6.61 36.95
C GLY A 17 2.50 6.33 35.43
N TRP A 18 1.71 7.09 34.68
CA TRP A 18 1.73 7.06 33.21
C TRP A 18 3.11 7.40 32.63
N LEU A 19 3.81 8.38 33.21
CA LEU A 19 5.14 8.82 32.78
C LEU A 19 6.19 7.79 33.18
N ASP A 20 6.05 7.18 34.36
CA ASP A 20 6.88 6.04 34.75
C ASP A 20 6.72 4.88 33.77
N GLY A 21 5.48 4.57 33.36
CA GLY A 21 5.18 3.59 32.31
C GLY A 21 5.89 3.90 31.00
N LEU A 22 5.71 5.12 30.49
CA LEU A 22 6.35 5.59 29.27
C LEU A 22 7.88 5.49 29.37
N ASN A 23 8.47 5.98 30.46
CA ASN A 23 9.92 5.99 30.66
C ASN A 23 10.49 4.57 30.75
N ARG A 24 9.77 3.62 31.36
CA ARG A 24 10.17 2.19 31.33
C ARG A 24 10.24 1.68 29.90
N GLY A 25 9.20 1.91 29.09
CA GLY A 25 9.17 1.48 27.68
C GLY A 25 10.28 2.12 26.85
N LEU A 26 10.48 3.45 26.98
CA LEU A 26 11.54 4.18 26.29
C LEU A 26 12.93 3.64 26.62
N VAL A 27 13.22 3.42 27.91
CA VAL A 27 14.53 2.90 28.36
C VAL A 27 14.75 1.47 27.86
N GLN A 28 13.72 0.62 27.88
CA GLN A 28 13.80 -0.74 27.32
C GLN A 28 14.09 -0.73 25.81
N ALA A 29 13.58 0.27 25.09
CA ALA A 29 13.86 0.49 23.67
C ALA A 29 15.19 1.24 23.41
N GLY A 30 15.99 1.53 24.45
CA GLY A 30 17.29 2.20 24.30
C GLY A 30 17.22 3.73 24.14
N HIS A 31 16.07 4.34 24.43
CA HIS A 31 15.89 5.80 24.37
C HIS A 31 16.00 6.47 25.76
N PRO A 32 16.36 7.77 25.82
CA PRO A 32 16.35 8.51 27.08
C PRO A 32 14.96 8.62 27.69
N SER A 33 14.88 8.64 29.02
CA SER A 33 13.65 8.99 29.74
C SER A 33 13.25 10.43 29.48
N VAL A 34 11.94 10.69 29.45
CA VAL A 34 11.36 12.03 29.38
C VAL A 34 11.47 12.70 30.75
N ASP A 35 12.03 13.92 30.73
CA ASP A 35 12.06 14.82 31.86
C ASP A 35 10.65 15.33 32.20
N PRO A 36 10.18 15.22 33.46
CA PRO A 36 8.90 15.78 33.90
C PRO A 36 8.67 17.25 33.54
N ASP A 37 9.71 18.08 33.43
CA ASP A 37 9.58 19.50 33.07
C ASP A 37 9.16 19.71 31.60
N ARG A 38 9.26 18.66 30.78
CA ARG A 38 8.81 18.68 29.37
C ARG A 38 7.35 18.27 29.20
N VAL A 39 6.66 17.99 30.30
CA VAL A 39 5.33 17.40 30.33
C VAL A 39 4.30 18.40 30.88
N ILE A 40 3.12 18.41 30.29
CA ILE A 40 1.95 19.16 30.74
C ILE A 40 0.82 18.14 30.98
N ALA A 41 0.42 17.96 32.24
CA ALA A 41 -0.67 17.07 32.63
C ALA A 41 -1.67 17.82 33.53
N PRO A 42 -2.57 18.63 32.94
CA PRO A 42 -3.56 19.41 33.68
C PRO A 42 -4.53 18.49 34.43
N ARG A 43 -4.84 18.84 35.68
CA ARG A 43 -5.72 18.04 36.54
C ARG A 43 -7.10 18.67 36.63
N TYR A 44 -8.06 18.11 35.89
CA TYR A 44 -9.43 18.63 35.79
C TYR A 44 -10.47 17.82 36.60
N ARG A 45 -10.02 16.91 37.48
CA ARG A 45 -10.92 16.08 38.32
C ARG A 45 -11.90 16.91 39.15
N SER A 46 -11.44 18.00 39.76
CA SER A 46 -12.28 18.86 40.60
C SER A 46 -13.49 19.35 39.81
N LEU A 47 -13.27 19.81 38.57
CA LEU A 47 -14.31 20.28 37.66
C LEU A 47 -15.30 19.17 37.28
N LEU A 48 -14.84 17.93 37.10
CA LEU A 48 -15.72 16.77 36.85
C LEU A 48 -16.65 16.45 38.04
N ASN A 49 -16.28 16.82 39.26
CA ASN A 49 -17.03 16.52 40.48
C ASN A 49 -17.85 17.72 41.00
N THR A 50 -17.53 18.93 40.59
CA THR A 50 -18.26 20.14 40.99
C THR A 50 -19.58 20.28 40.22
N SER A 51 -20.67 20.58 40.92
CA SER A 51 -21.98 20.93 40.35
C SER A 51 -22.15 22.45 40.26
N GLY A 52 -23.00 22.92 39.34
CA GLY A 52 -23.34 24.35 39.23
C GLY A 52 -22.25 25.21 38.58
N ILE A 53 -21.30 24.60 37.87
CA ILE A 53 -20.32 25.33 37.05
C ILE A 53 -21.07 26.11 35.97
N SER A 54 -20.67 27.37 35.77
CA SER A 54 -21.08 28.19 34.64
C SER A 54 -19.83 28.62 33.87
N ALA A 55 -19.64 28.05 32.68
CA ALA A 55 -18.56 28.41 31.78
C ALA A 55 -19.03 28.26 30.33
N LYS A 56 -18.47 29.06 29.43
CA LYS A 56 -18.72 28.94 27.99
C LYS A 56 -17.70 27.98 27.38
N ILE A 57 -18.12 27.28 26.34
CA ILE A 57 -17.22 26.48 25.50
C ILE A 57 -16.25 27.44 24.79
N PRO A 58 -14.94 27.18 24.81
CA PRO A 58 -13.98 27.96 24.03
C PRO A 58 -14.34 28.03 22.54
N PRO A 59 -13.97 29.09 21.82
CA PRO A 59 -14.28 29.20 20.40
C PRO A 59 -13.56 28.14 19.57
N VAL A 60 -14.19 27.68 18.49
CA VAL A 60 -13.52 26.83 17.48
C VAL A 60 -12.52 27.70 16.71
N THR A 61 -11.26 27.29 16.73
CA THR A 61 -10.13 28.02 16.15
C THR A 61 -9.76 27.47 14.77
N TYR A 62 -9.98 26.18 14.51
CA TYR A 62 -9.70 25.56 13.22
C TYR A 62 -10.85 25.74 12.20
N LYS A 63 -10.60 26.51 11.13
CA LYS A 63 -11.60 26.83 10.08
C LYS A 63 -11.00 26.77 8.67
N PRO A 64 -10.61 25.59 8.15
CA PRO A 64 -9.98 25.47 6.84
C PRO A 64 -11.00 25.71 5.73
N LYS A 65 -10.59 26.43 4.67
CA LYS A 65 -11.41 26.59 3.46
C LYS A 65 -11.31 25.38 2.53
N ASP A 66 -10.11 24.82 2.40
CA ASP A 66 -9.79 23.60 1.65
C ASP A 66 -8.73 22.82 2.45
N ASP A 67 -9.04 21.60 2.84
CA ASP A 67 -8.17 20.72 3.63
C ASP A 67 -7.59 19.56 2.80
N ALA A 68 -7.77 19.55 1.48
CA ALA A 68 -7.33 18.44 0.64
C ALA A 68 -5.82 18.20 0.75
N SER A 69 -5.00 19.26 0.77
CA SER A 69 -3.54 19.13 0.92
C SER A 69 -3.15 18.69 2.33
N GLY A 70 -3.76 19.27 3.36
CA GLY A 70 -3.54 18.86 4.75
C GLY A 70 -3.87 17.38 4.96
N ARG A 71 -5.01 16.93 4.42
CA ARG A 71 -5.44 15.53 4.47
C ARG A 71 -4.47 14.59 3.78
N ARG A 72 -3.94 14.94 2.60
CA ARG A 72 -2.91 14.11 1.94
C ARG A 72 -1.62 14.02 2.76
N GLY A 73 -1.17 15.13 3.34
CA GLY A 73 -0.02 15.13 4.25
C GLY A 73 -0.25 14.27 5.49
N PHE A 74 -1.45 14.32 6.06
CA PHE A 74 -1.88 13.49 7.19
C PHE A 74 -1.85 12.00 6.86
N GLU A 75 -2.47 11.59 5.74
CA GLU A 75 -2.48 10.18 5.31
C GLU A 75 -1.06 9.64 5.07
N ARG A 76 -0.14 10.45 4.51
CA ARG A 76 1.26 10.04 4.32
C ARG A 76 1.96 9.77 5.66
N ARG A 77 1.71 10.62 6.67
CA ARG A 77 2.29 10.47 8.01
C ARG A 77 1.66 9.31 8.78
N GLN A 78 0.34 9.11 8.69
CA GLN A 78 -0.35 7.94 9.21
C GLN A 78 0.20 6.64 8.61
N ALA A 79 0.37 6.58 7.29
CA ALA A 79 0.94 5.42 6.61
C ALA A 79 2.35 5.10 7.12
N LYS A 80 3.18 6.12 7.42
CA LYS A 80 4.50 5.93 8.04
C LYS A 80 4.42 5.26 9.42
N VAL A 81 3.48 5.69 10.26
CA VAL A 81 3.26 5.08 11.58
C VAL A 81 2.78 3.63 11.45
N GLN A 82 1.83 3.39 10.56
CA GLN A 82 1.31 2.05 10.30
C GLN A 82 2.41 1.07 9.89
N ARG A 83 3.28 1.45 8.96
CA ARG A 83 4.40 0.61 8.52
C ARG A 83 5.29 0.19 9.66
N LYS A 84 5.66 1.14 10.53
CA LYS A 84 6.47 0.83 11.71
C LYS A 84 5.77 -0.16 12.64
N LEU A 85 4.50 0.08 12.94
CA LEU A 85 3.74 -0.74 13.88
C LEU A 85 3.37 -2.12 13.34
N VAL A 86 3.22 -2.30 12.02
CA VAL A 86 2.95 -3.62 11.41
C VAL A 86 4.15 -4.56 11.55
N LEU A 87 5.38 -4.03 11.68
CA LEU A 87 6.59 -4.83 11.89
C LEU A 87 6.77 -5.25 13.37
N GLU A 88 6.04 -4.63 14.30
CA GLU A 88 6.17 -4.90 15.74
C GLU A 88 5.44 -6.20 16.14
N PRO A 89 6.14 -7.16 16.78
CA PRO A 89 5.52 -8.39 17.25
C PRO A 89 4.36 -8.12 18.22
N GLY A 90 3.20 -8.73 17.96
CA GLY A 90 2.04 -8.66 18.85
C GLY A 90 1.12 -7.45 18.60
N VAL A 91 1.44 -6.58 17.66
CA VAL A 91 0.53 -5.52 17.18
C VAL A 91 -0.33 -6.06 16.04
N ARG A 92 -1.64 -5.83 16.10
CA ARG A 92 -2.56 -6.09 14.98
C ARG A 92 -3.06 -4.76 14.42
N SER A 93 -2.65 -4.42 13.20
CA SER A 93 -3.22 -3.31 12.43
C SER A 93 -4.51 -3.77 11.76
N PHE A 94 -5.52 -2.89 11.73
CA PHE A 94 -6.75 -3.13 10.97
C PHE A 94 -6.73 -2.26 9.69
N GLY A 95 -6.59 -2.88 8.51
CA GLY A 95 -6.59 -2.18 7.21
C GLY A 95 -6.59 -3.14 6.01
N PHE A 96 -7.41 -2.82 4.98
CA PHE A 96 -7.69 -3.44 3.66
C PHE A 96 -7.88 -4.98 3.55
N ASN A 97 -7.37 -5.79 4.46
CA ASN A 97 -7.69 -7.20 4.54
C ASN A 97 -9.06 -7.38 5.19
N ARG A 98 -10.04 -7.68 4.34
CA ARG A 98 -11.40 -8.11 4.68
C ARG A 98 -11.35 -9.17 5.78
N ILE A 99 -11.84 -8.84 6.97
CA ILE A 99 -12.36 -9.86 7.87
C ILE A 99 -13.76 -10.20 7.35
N PRO A 100 -14.08 -11.47 7.06
CA PRO A 100 -15.45 -11.87 6.77
C PRO A 100 -16.34 -11.43 7.94
N GLU A 101 -17.48 -10.81 7.65
CA GLU A 101 -18.55 -10.57 8.65
C GLU A 101 -19.11 -11.92 9.11
N GLY A 102 -18.38 -12.61 9.97
CA GLY A 102 -18.80 -13.81 10.69
C GLY A 102 -19.35 -13.46 12.07
N PRO A 103 -20.04 -14.41 12.74
CA PRO A 103 -21.03 -14.16 13.81
C PRO A 103 -20.44 -13.70 15.16
N LEU A 104 -19.20 -13.20 15.19
CA LEU A 104 -18.55 -12.63 16.36
C LEU A 104 -19.15 -11.29 16.79
N SER A 105 -19.85 -10.58 15.89
CA SER A 105 -20.52 -9.31 16.17
C SER A 105 -21.68 -9.43 17.17
N VAL A 106 -22.40 -10.56 17.18
CA VAL A 106 -23.59 -10.77 18.00
C VAL A 106 -23.23 -11.10 19.46
N LEU A 107 -22.23 -11.97 19.67
CA LEU A 107 -21.76 -12.33 21.01
C LEU A 107 -21.00 -11.18 21.70
N GLN A 108 -20.24 -10.38 20.94
CA GLN A 108 -19.62 -9.16 21.48
C GLN A 108 -20.66 -8.07 21.81
N GLN A 109 -21.69 -7.88 20.98
CA GLN A 109 -22.75 -6.91 21.29
C GLN A 109 -23.52 -7.25 22.57
N ALA A 110 -23.74 -8.53 22.87
CA ALA A 110 -24.39 -8.97 24.10
C ALA A 110 -23.53 -8.74 25.36
N ALA A 111 -22.21 -8.96 25.27
CA ALA A 111 -21.29 -8.71 26.40
C ALA A 111 -21.06 -7.21 26.68
N ILE A 112 -21.14 -6.36 25.64
CA ILE A 112 -20.90 -4.91 25.71
C ILE A 112 -22.06 -4.14 26.37
N ASN A 113 -23.29 -4.66 26.28
CA ASN A 113 -24.43 -4.09 27.00
C ASN A 113 -24.42 -4.42 28.50
N ALA A 114 -23.48 -5.24 28.99
CA ALA A 114 -23.45 -5.72 30.36
C ALA A 114 -22.49 -4.95 31.29
N ILE A 115 -21.69 -3.99 30.79
CA ILE A 115 -20.72 -3.24 31.63
C ILE A 115 -20.97 -1.72 31.56
N PRO A 116 -21.41 -1.09 32.67
CA PRO A 116 -21.93 0.27 32.67
C PRO A 116 -20.84 1.30 32.98
N TRP A 117 -19.77 1.39 32.18
CA TRP A 117 -18.81 2.50 32.35
C TRP A 117 -19.43 3.86 31.95
N TYR A 118 -20.48 3.84 31.13
CA TYR A 118 -21.31 5.01 30.85
C TYR A 118 -22.08 5.49 32.09
N ASP A 119 -22.34 4.62 33.09
CA ASP A 119 -22.99 5.03 34.34
C ASP A 119 -22.04 5.74 35.32
N LEU A 120 -20.77 5.94 34.94
CA LEU A 120 -19.85 6.74 35.72
C LEU A 120 -20.29 8.22 35.67
N PRO A 121 -20.66 8.84 36.81
CA PRO A 121 -21.23 10.19 36.85
C PRO A 121 -20.36 11.27 36.17
N GLN A 122 -19.04 11.07 36.16
CA GLN A 122 -18.08 12.00 35.55
C GLN A 122 -18.17 12.02 34.02
N VAL A 123 -18.33 10.86 33.38
CA VAL A 123 -18.48 10.74 31.91
C VAL A 123 -19.78 11.39 31.47
N LYS A 124 -20.89 11.02 32.12
CA LYS A 124 -22.21 11.64 31.88
C LYS A 124 -22.15 13.15 32.04
N ARG A 125 -21.49 13.64 33.11
CA ARG A 125 -21.40 15.08 33.35
C ARG A 125 -20.62 15.81 32.27
N TYR A 126 -19.48 15.29 31.83
CA TYR A 126 -18.72 15.90 30.73
C TYR A 126 -19.54 15.95 29.43
N MET A 127 -20.28 14.87 29.12
CA MET A 127 -21.04 14.75 27.87
C MET A 127 -22.37 15.52 27.87
N GLN A 128 -23.00 15.67 29.04
CA GLN A 128 -24.33 16.28 29.16
C GLN A 128 -24.28 17.76 29.58
N SER A 129 -23.26 18.19 30.31
CA SER A 129 -23.13 19.58 30.80
C SER A 129 -22.17 20.40 29.96
N GLU A 130 -22.70 21.28 29.11
CA GLU A 130 -21.90 22.22 28.31
C GLU A 130 -21.03 23.14 29.17
N ALA A 131 -21.52 23.54 30.35
CA ALA A 131 -20.77 24.38 31.26
C ALA A 131 -19.59 23.63 31.89
N THR A 132 -19.77 22.35 32.28
CA THR A 132 -18.66 21.53 32.77
C THR A 132 -17.63 21.29 31.67
N ARG A 133 -18.10 20.94 30.46
CA ARG A 133 -17.26 20.77 29.28
C ARG A 133 -16.45 22.04 28.98
N GLY A 134 -17.10 23.20 28.92
CA GLY A 134 -16.45 24.47 28.66
C GLY A 134 -15.40 24.85 29.73
N ALA A 135 -15.71 24.62 31.01
CA ALA A 135 -14.75 24.86 32.08
C ALA A 135 -13.52 23.96 32.00
N ILE A 136 -13.69 22.68 31.68
CA ILE A 136 -12.59 21.74 31.53
C ILE A 136 -11.72 22.10 30.31
N LEU A 137 -12.33 22.38 29.16
CA LEU A 137 -11.61 22.78 27.97
C LEU A 137 -10.83 24.08 28.20
N GLN A 138 -11.45 25.10 28.80
CA GLN A 138 -10.76 26.36 29.13
C GLN A 138 -9.61 26.12 30.11
N HIS A 139 -9.84 25.34 31.17
CA HIS A 139 -8.82 25.01 32.14
C HIS A 139 -7.62 24.32 31.49
N ILE A 140 -7.83 23.40 30.56
CA ILE A 140 -6.73 22.74 29.83
C ILE A 140 -5.99 23.75 28.95
N LEU A 141 -6.72 24.57 28.18
CA LEU A 141 -6.13 25.58 27.29
C LEU A 141 -5.23 26.58 28.04
N ASP A 142 -5.57 26.91 29.28
CA ASP A 142 -4.77 27.82 30.13
C ASP A 142 -3.41 27.21 30.54
N TYR A 143 -3.28 25.88 30.54
CA TYR A 143 -2.00 25.19 30.80
C TYR A 143 -1.17 24.96 29.52
N LEU A 144 -1.81 25.03 28.35
CA LEU A 144 -1.12 24.80 27.08
C LEU A 144 -0.33 26.04 26.63
N PRO A 145 0.82 25.85 25.96
CA PRO A 145 1.48 26.97 25.30
C PRO A 145 0.59 27.56 24.20
N THR A 146 0.74 28.84 23.90
CA THR A 146 -0.06 29.49 22.84
C THR A 146 0.44 29.17 21.43
N SER A 147 1.68 28.69 21.30
CA SER A 147 2.28 28.27 20.02
C SER A 147 3.35 27.19 20.18
N GLY A 148 3.66 26.51 19.07
CA GLY A 148 4.70 25.49 18.95
C GLY A 148 4.17 24.07 18.83
N ASP A 149 5.09 23.11 18.89
CA ASP A 149 4.80 21.69 18.68
C ASP A 149 4.51 20.94 19.99
N ILE A 150 3.44 20.13 19.97
CA ILE A 150 3.08 19.22 21.06
C ILE A 150 2.88 17.77 20.59
N LEU A 151 3.18 16.83 21.49
CA LEU A 151 2.70 15.45 21.43
C LEU A 151 1.49 15.34 22.35
N LEU A 152 0.31 15.00 21.82
CA LEU A 152 -0.93 14.91 22.61
C LEU A 152 -1.24 13.44 22.91
N ILE A 153 -1.42 13.09 24.18
CA ILE A 153 -1.76 11.74 24.63
C ILE A 153 -3.06 11.80 25.44
N GLY A 154 -4.07 11.06 25.00
CA GLY A 154 -5.32 10.87 25.74
C GLY A 154 -5.45 9.46 26.27
N HIS A 155 -5.86 9.31 27.54
CA HIS A 155 -6.17 8.02 28.14
C HIS A 155 -7.62 7.95 28.61
N SER A 156 -8.33 6.88 28.26
CA SER A 156 -9.69 6.64 28.75
C SER A 156 -10.62 7.85 28.49
N LEU A 157 -11.29 8.42 29.50
CA LEU A 157 -12.07 9.68 29.37
C LEU A 157 -11.22 10.86 28.84
N GLY A 158 -9.93 10.91 29.18
CA GLY A 158 -9.00 11.91 28.65
C GLY A 158 -8.85 11.86 27.14
N SER A 159 -9.03 10.70 26.49
CA SER A 159 -9.09 10.58 25.03
C SER A 159 -10.28 11.34 24.44
N VAL A 160 -11.45 11.24 25.09
CA VAL A 160 -12.67 11.96 24.65
C VAL A 160 -12.44 13.47 24.77
N ILE A 161 -11.87 13.93 25.88
CA ILE A 161 -11.54 15.34 26.10
C ILE A 161 -10.48 15.83 25.11
N ALA A 162 -9.46 15.02 24.82
CA ALA A 162 -8.39 15.36 23.88
C ALA A 162 -8.91 15.50 22.44
N ILE A 163 -9.78 14.57 21.99
CA ILE A 163 -10.50 14.65 20.72
C ILE A 163 -11.25 15.98 20.64
N ASP A 164 -12.00 16.30 21.69
CA ASP A 164 -12.83 17.49 21.77
C ASP A 164 -12.02 18.80 21.74
N LEU A 165 -10.85 18.78 22.38
CA LEU A 165 -9.94 19.92 22.47
C LEU A 165 -9.35 20.32 21.11
N LEU A 166 -9.24 19.41 20.15
CA LEU A 166 -8.60 19.67 18.85
C LEU A 166 -9.22 20.86 18.09
N ASP A 167 -10.55 21.03 18.19
CA ASP A 167 -11.29 22.15 17.60
C ASP A 167 -10.96 23.50 18.27
N ASN A 168 -10.50 23.47 19.52
CA ASN A 168 -10.30 24.63 20.39
C ASN A 168 -8.84 24.99 20.66
N LEU A 169 -7.87 24.18 20.22
CA LEU A 169 -6.44 24.46 20.41
C LEU A 169 -6.07 25.87 19.91
N HIS A 170 -5.12 26.52 20.59
CA HIS A 170 -4.59 27.82 20.16
C HIS A 170 -4.08 27.75 18.71
N ASP A 171 -4.30 28.80 17.92
CA ASP A 171 -4.00 28.77 16.46
C ASP A 171 -2.53 28.49 16.13
N GLY A 172 -1.61 28.88 17.01
CA GLY A 172 -0.18 28.64 16.84
C GLY A 172 0.29 27.25 17.28
N LEU A 173 -0.59 26.39 17.81
CA LEU A 173 -0.24 25.05 18.25
C LEU A 173 -0.39 24.03 17.13
N HIS A 174 0.62 23.19 17.00
CA HIS A 174 0.63 22.05 16.08
C HIS A 174 0.81 20.74 16.85
N VAL A 175 -0.04 19.76 16.56
CA VAL A 175 0.01 18.44 17.19
C VAL A 175 0.82 17.52 16.29
N ARG A 176 2.08 17.31 16.63
CA ARG A 176 3.02 16.47 15.87
C ARG A 176 2.60 15.00 15.84
N ARG A 177 1.85 14.57 16.85
CA ARG A 177 1.27 13.23 16.96
C ARG A 177 0.17 13.26 18.00
N PHE A 178 -0.97 12.65 17.69
CA PHE A 178 -2.05 12.42 18.63
C PHE A 178 -2.13 10.93 18.95
N VAL A 179 -1.97 10.56 20.21
CA VAL A 179 -2.06 9.17 20.68
C VAL A 179 -3.27 9.03 21.60
N THR A 180 -4.13 8.06 21.33
CA THR A 180 -5.20 7.68 22.26
C THR A 180 -4.99 6.24 22.74
N ILE A 181 -5.14 6.02 24.04
CA ILE A 181 -4.96 4.70 24.67
C ILE A 181 -6.19 4.36 25.52
N GLY A 182 -6.69 3.13 25.38
CA GLY A 182 -7.85 2.65 26.14
C GLY A 182 -9.09 3.54 25.95
N SER A 183 -9.29 4.11 24.76
CA SER A 183 -10.35 5.09 24.53
C SER A 183 -11.74 4.43 24.45
N PRO A 184 -12.73 4.87 25.25
CA PRO A 184 -14.12 4.41 25.13
C PRO A 184 -14.91 5.17 24.05
N ALA A 185 -14.24 6.06 23.31
CA ALA A 185 -14.88 7.06 22.49
C ALA A 185 -15.66 6.49 21.30
N SER A 186 -15.54 5.22 20.92
CA SER A 186 -16.29 4.58 19.83
C SER A 186 -17.67 4.04 20.23
N SER A 187 -18.02 4.09 21.50
CA SER A 187 -19.28 3.55 22.00
C SER A 187 -20.50 4.37 21.55
N ARG A 188 -21.54 3.67 21.06
CA ARG A 188 -22.78 4.30 20.56
C ARG A 188 -23.42 5.30 21.53
N PRO A 189 -23.48 5.06 22.86
CA PRO A 189 -24.08 6.03 23.79
C PRO A 189 -23.35 7.38 23.86
N LEU A 190 -22.06 7.45 23.52
CA LEU A 190 -21.33 8.71 23.40
C LEU A 190 -21.60 9.45 22.08
N HIS A 191 -22.17 8.77 21.09
CA HIS A 191 -22.45 9.31 19.74
C HIS A 191 -23.93 9.57 19.46
N GLU A 192 -24.84 8.85 20.12
CA GLU A 192 -26.29 8.85 19.84
C GLU A 192 -26.97 10.22 20.00
N ASN A 193 -26.25 11.25 20.50
CA ASN A 193 -26.69 12.65 20.51
C ASN A 193 -25.55 13.66 20.25
N SER A 194 -24.40 13.24 19.70
CA SER A 194 -23.20 14.10 19.64
C SER A 194 -22.94 14.70 18.26
N ASP A 195 -23.61 15.80 17.95
CA ASP A 195 -23.04 16.87 17.09
C ASP A 195 -21.82 17.56 17.76
N ARG A 196 -21.23 16.93 18.79
CA ARG A 196 -20.39 17.56 19.82
C ARG A 196 -18.93 17.12 19.81
N LEU A 197 -18.60 15.97 19.24
CA LEU A 197 -17.22 15.48 19.13
C LEU A 197 -16.76 15.63 17.68
N LEU A 198 -15.72 16.44 17.45
CA LEU A 198 -15.00 16.64 16.17
C LEU A 198 -15.89 16.51 14.91
N LYS A 199 -16.55 17.60 14.51
CA LYS A 199 -17.35 17.61 13.26
C LYS A 199 -16.48 17.43 12.01
N LYS A 200 -15.27 17.97 12.04
CA LYS A 200 -14.28 17.89 10.95
C LYS A 200 -12.90 17.73 11.57
N PHE A 201 -12.18 16.67 11.20
CA PHE A 201 -10.85 16.43 11.73
C PHE A 201 -9.84 17.48 11.22
N PRO A 202 -8.98 18.05 12.08
CA PRO A 202 -8.08 19.12 11.69
C PRO A 202 -6.76 18.62 11.08
N TYR A 203 -6.84 18.12 9.84
CA TYR A 203 -5.72 17.50 9.12
C TYR A 203 -4.47 18.38 8.93
N GLU A 204 -4.61 19.71 9.00
CA GLU A 204 -3.45 20.63 8.93
C GLU A 204 -2.81 20.92 10.29
N ARG A 205 -3.54 20.68 11.38
CA ARG A 205 -3.09 20.93 12.76
C ARG A 205 -2.55 19.67 13.44
N VAL A 206 -2.99 18.50 12.98
CA VAL A 206 -2.57 17.21 13.52
C VAL A 206 -1.82 16.48 12.43
N ASP A 207 -0.60 16.05 12.75
CA ASP A 207 0.25 15.35 11.79
C ASP A 207 -0.19 13.90 11.58
N ASP A 208 -0.52 13.18 12.65
CA ASP A 208 -1.00 11.80 12.65
C ASP A 208 -1.83 11.51 13.92
N TRP A 209 -2.70 10.49 13.87
CA TRP A 209 -3.50 10.02 15.02
C TRP A 209 -3.49 8.49 15.12
N THR A 210 -2.81 8.01 16.14
CA THR A 210 -2.66 6.58 16.47
C THR A 210 -3.50 6.23 17.70
N ASN A 211 -4.41 5.28 17.57
CA ASN A 211 -5.20 4.74 18.66
C ASN A 211 -4.76 3.32 19.00
N PHE A 212 -4.47 3.06 20.28
CA PHE A 212 -4.16 1.73 20.78
C PHE A 212 -5.23 1.22 21.74
N PHE A 213 -5.60 -0.05 21.58
CA PHE A 213 -6.57 -0.72 22.45
C PHE A 213 -6.19 -2.19 22.65
N ASP A 214 -6.61 -2.78 23.77
CA ASP A 214 -6.58 -4.22 23.98
C ASP A 214 -7.97 -4.80 23.73
N VAL A 215 -8.06 -5.90 22.99
CA VAL A 215 -9.34 -6.58 22.67
C VAL A 215 -10.06 -7.05 23.94
N ARG A 216 -9.32 -7.30 25.03
CA ARG A 216 -9.81 -7.70 26.34
C ARG A 216 -10.01 -6.52 27.31
N ASP A 217 -9.66 -5.29 26.91
CA ASP A 217 -9.95 -4.10 27.71
C ASP A 217 -11.45 -3.78 27.64
N VAL A 218 -12.12 -4.03 28.76
CA VAL A 218 -13.58 -3.83 28.92
C VAL A 218 -14.03 -2.39 28.70
N VAL A 219 -13.16 -1.40 28.91
CA VAL A 219 -13.51 0.02 28.77
C VAL A 219 -13.63 0.40 27.29
N THR A 220 -12.78 -0.17 26.43
CA THR A 220 -12.88 0.02 24.98
C THR A 220 -13.98 -0.83 24.35
N GLY A 221 -14.48 -1.83 25.08
CA GLY A 221 -15.35 -2.88 24.53
C GLY A 221 -14.65 -3.73 23.45
N GLY A 222 -13.31 -3.75 23.46
CA GLY A 222 -12.47 -4.42 22.47
C GLY A 222 -12.54 -3.79 21.07
N ARG A 223 -12.84 -2.49 20.98
CA ARG A 223 -13.02 -1.77 19.70
C ARG A 223 -12.08 -0.59 19.57
N GLY A 224 -11.65 -0.35 18.33
CA GLY A 224 -10.95 0.86 17.92
C GLY A 224 -11.87 2.07 17.70
N LEU A 225 -11.29 3.19 17.29
CA LEU A 225 -11.94 4.48 17.05
C LEU A 225 -12.18 4.78 15.56
N ALA A 226 -11.49 4.13 14.64
CA ALA A 226 -11.50 4.44 13.20
C ALA A 226 -12.89 4.30 12.56
N SER A 227 -13.76 3.45 13.13
CA SER A 227 -15.15 3.31 12.66
C SER A 227 -16.00 4.56 12.92
N THR A 228 -15.61 5.38 13.90
CA THR A 228 -16.35 6.61 14.25
C THR A 228 -15.59 7.88 13.88
N PHE A 229 -14.27 7.86 14.00
CA PHE A 229 -13.41 9.02 13.75
C PHE A 229 -12.50 8.73 12.55
N PRO A 230 -12.80 9.30 11.36
CA PRO A 230 -12.05 9.00 10.14
C PRO A 230 -10.55 9.33 10.19
N GLY A 231 -10.11 10.19 11.12
CA GLY A 231 -8.69 10.49 11.32
C GLY A 231 -7.96 9.45 12.18
N ALA A 232 -8.66 8.64 12.97
CA ALA A 232 -8.04 7.69 13.88
C ALA A 232 -7.55 6.44 13.12
N GLN A 233 -6.36 5.95 13.48
CA GLN A 233 -5.86 4.67 13.02
C GLN A 233 -5.67 3.70 14.19
N ASP A 234 -6.29 2.53 14.08
CA ASP A 234 -6.42 1.59 15.18
C ASP A 234 -5.38 0.47 15.16
N PHE A 235 -4.78 0.23 16.33
CA PHE A 235 -3.83 -0.83 16.58
C PHE A 235 -4.24 -1.61 17.82
N ALA A 236 -4.54 -2.90 17.65
CA ALA A 236 -4.75 -3.78 18.79
C ALA A 236 -3.41 -4.25 19.34
N ILE A 237 -3.25 -4.17 20.66
CA ILE A 237 -2.12 -4.70 21.41
C ILE A 237 -2.60 -5.72 22.43
N ASP A 238 -1.66 -6.49 22.98
CA ASP A 238 -1.93 -7.37 24.12
C ASP A 238 -1.21 -6.84 25.37
N ILE A 239 -1.98 -6.35 26.33
CA ILE A 239 -1.53 -5.96 27.67
C ILE A 239 -2.27 -6.74 28.76
N GLY A 240 -2.83 -7.90 28.42
CA GLY A 240 -3.54 -8.76 29.37
C GLY A 240 -4.92 -8.25 29.77
N GLY A 241 -5.56 -7.40 28.97
CA GLY A 241 -6.86 -6.79 29.31
C GLY A 241 -6.80 -5.73 30.41
N GLN A 242 -5.59 -5.23 30.72
CA GLN A 242 -5.42 -4.12 31.64
C GLN A 242 -5.89 -2.80 31.01
N HIS A 243 -6.24 -1.82 31.85
CA HIS A 243 -6.70 -0.51 31.40
C HIS A 243 -5.77 0.65 31.84
N GLY A 244 -4.77 0.39 32.69
CA GLY A 244 -3.88 1.42 33.24
C GLY A 244 -3.07 2.15 32.16
N ALA A 245 -2.97 3.47 32.27
CA ALA A 245 -2.19 4.28 31.34
C ALA A 245 -0.70 3.91 31.37
N ASP A 246 -0.19 3.55 32.54
CA ASP A 246 1.18 3.08 32.75
C ASP A 246 1.46 1.75 32.04
N THR A 247 0.49 0.84 32.02
CA THR A 247 0.61 -0.44 31.29
C THR A 247 0.58 -0.21 29.78
N TYR A 248 -0.36 0.62 29.29
CA TYR A 248 -0.41 0.99 27.88
C TYR A 248 0.91 1.65 27.44
N LEU A 249 1.33 2.73 28.10
CA LEU A 249 2.52 3.49 27.70
C LEU A 249 3.84 2.72 27.91
N GLY A 250 3.85 1.73 28.80
CA GLY A 250 4.96 0.80 28.96
C GLY A 250 5.09 -0.24 27.85
N ASN A 251 4.10 -0.39 26.97
CA ASN A 251 4.19 -1.28 25.82
C ASN A 251 5.25 -0.76 24.83
N ALA A 252 6.09 -1.67 24.32
CA ALA A 252 7.18 -1.34 23.38
C ALA A 252 6.68 -0.63 22.12
N SER A 253 5.54 -1.05 21.57
CA SER A 253 4.96 -0.47 20.35
C SER A 253 4.54 0.99 20.57
N ILE A 254 3.94 1.29 21.73
CA ILE A 254 3.45 2.64 22.05
C ILE A 254 4.62 3.55 22.35
N SER A 255 5.53 3.11 23.23
CA SER A 255 6.73 3.88 23.58
C SER A 255 7.63 4.10 22.37
N GLY A 256 7.76 3.12 21.46
CA GLY A 256 8.53 3.24 20.22
C GLY A 256 7.95 4.25 19.23
N VAL A 257 6.63 4.35 19.11
CA VAL A 257 5.95 5.39 18.31
C VAL A 257 6.11 6.77 18.97
N ILE A 258 6.07 6.86 20.29
CA ILE A 258 6.33 8.12 21.00
C ILE A 258 7.80 8.54 20.83
N ALA A 259 8.73 7.59 20.90
CA ALA A 259 10.17 7.82 20.73
C ALA A 259 10.50 8.45 19.37
N ASP A 260 9.85 8.02 18.28
CA ASP A 260 10.11 8.57 16.94
C ASP A 260 9.89 10.07 16.83
N VAL A 261 8.92 10.58 17.58
CA VAL A 261 8.55 12.00 17.54
C VAL A 261 9.43 12.78 18.51
N LEU A 262 9.80 12.19 19.65
CA LEU A 262 10.65 12.83 20.67
C LEU A 262 12.14 12.85 20.30
N TYR A 263 12.59 11.77 19.69
CA TYR A 263 13.98 11.47 19.35
C TYR A 263 14.04 11.05 17.88
N PRO A 264 13.67 11.94 16.94
CA PRO A 264 13.80 11.63 15.53
C PRO A 264 15.25 11.23 15.29
N THR A 265 15.45 9.97 14.88
CA THR A 265 16.76 9.50 14.47
C THR A 265 17.22 10.45 13.36
N LYS A 266 18.33 11.17 13.60
CA LYS A 266 19.14 11.64 12.48
C LYS A 266 19.39 10.39 11.66
N THR A 267 19.02 10.44 10.38
CA THR A 267 19.33 9.47 9.34
C THR A 267 20.36 8.48 9.84
N VAL A 268 19.95 7.21 10.01
CA VAL A 268 20.88 6.12 10.34
C VAL A 268 22.15 6.43 9.58
N ALA A 269 23.28 6.55 10.29
CA ALA A 269 24.56 6.85 9.65
C ALA A 269 24.93 5.64 8.79
N LEU A 270 24.28 5.54 7.64
CA LEU A 270 24.54 4.58 6.59
C LEU A 270 26.01 4.77 6.28
N ARG A 271 26.80 3.75 6.60
CA ARG A 271 28.21 3.78 6.27
C ARG A 271 28.30 3.68 4.76
N GLU A 272 28.71 4.77 4.13
CA GLU A 272 29.23 4.72 2.78
C GLU A 272 30.42 3.75 2.81
N SER A 273 30.34 2.62 2.09
CA SER A 273 31.52 1.78 1.95
C SER A 273 32.45 2.40 0.93
N GLY A 274 33.68 2.69 1.35
CA GLY A 274 34.81 2.87 0.43
C GLY A 274 35.16 1.59 -0.36
N ILE A 275 34.39 0.51 -0.22
CA ILE A 275 34.44 -0.72 -1.02
C ILE A 275 33.19 -0.70 -1.91
N ALA A 276 33.38 -0.72 -3.23
CA ALA A 276 32.31 -0.53 -4.22
C ALA A 276 31.25 -1.65 -4.16
N VAL A 277 30.21 -1.48 -3.36
CA VAL A 277 28.98 -2.26 -3.45
C VAL A 277 28.28 -1.82 -4.73
N ARG A 278 28.18 -2.72 -5.71
CA ARG A 278 27.51 -2.46 -6.98
C ARG A 278 26.01 -2.58 -6.80
N LEU A 279 25.27 -1.68 -7.46
CA LEU A 279 23.82 -1.76 -7.57
C LEU A 279 23.42 -3.07 -8.26
N GLY A 280 22.64 -3.89 -7.56
CA GLY A 280 22.09 -5.14 -8.06
C GLY A 280 20.96 -4.93 -9.08
N ASP A 281 20.59 -6.00 -9.78
CA ASP A 281 19.59 -5.98 -10.86
C ASP A 281 18.21 -5.57 -10.35
N SER A 282 17.78 -6.14 -9.23
CA SER A 282 16.50 -5.79 -8.60
C SER A 282 16.47 -4.34 -8.12
N GLU A 283 17.59 -3.83 -7.59
CA GLU A 283 17.69 -2.45 -7.12
C GLU A 283 17.63 -1.46 -8.30
N ALA A 284 18.27 -1.80 -9.42
CA ALA A 284 18.17 -1.03 -10.65
C ALA A 284 16.74 -1.01 -11.21
N THR A 285 16.02 -2.14 -11.20
CA THR A 285 14.60 -2.19 -11.61
C THR A 285 13.70 -1.36 -10.70
N VAL A 286 13.97 -1.30 -9.39
CA VAL A 286 13.26 -0.39 -8.47
C VAL A 286 13.48 1.07 -8.84
N LEU A 287 14.73 1.47 -9.12
CA LEU A 287 15.02 2.83 -9.58
C LEU A 287 14.32 3.13 -10.91
N LEU A 288 14.35 2.19 -11.87
CA LEU A 288 13.64 2.32 -13.14
C LEU A 288 12.14 2.53 -12.95
N SER A 289 11.54 1.78 -12.02
CA SER A 289 10.11 1.89 -11.69
C SER A 289 9.77 3.27 -11.10
N LEU A 290 10.59 3.80 -10.19
CA LEU A 290 10.41 5.12 -9.62
C LEU A 290 10.52 6.23 -10.67
N HIS A 291 11.52 6.14 -11.56
CA HIS A 291 11.71 7.08 -12.67
C HIS A 291 10.55 7.01 -13.67
N PHE A 292 10.12 5.81 -14.04
CA PHE A 292 8.95 5.62 -14.89
C PHE A 292 7.70 6.24 -14.25
N GLY A 293 7.46 6.01 -12.96
CA GLY A 293 6.36 6.65 -12.21
C GLY A 293 6.44 8.19 -12.27
N ARG A 294 7.62 8.78 -12.12
CA ARG A 294 7.82 10.24 -12.27
C ARG A 294 7.57 10.71 -13.70
N ALA A 295 7.89 9.90 -14.72
CA ALA A 295 7.52 10.18 -16.10
C ALA A 295 6.00 10.12 -16.31
N VAL A 296 5.31 9.09 -15.79
CA VAL A 296 3.85 9.00 -15.82
C VAL A 296 3.20 10.24 -15.20
N GLN A 297 3.66 10.65 -14.01
CA GLN A 297 3.16 11.83 -13.31
C GLN A 297 3.15 13.09 -14.21
N ARG A 298 4.21 13.29 -15.00
CA ARG A 298 4.36 14.45 -15.91
C ARG A 298 3.36 14.44 -17.07
N HIS A 299 2.88 13.26 -17.47
CA HIS A 299 1.94 13.08 -18.58
C HIS A 299 0.47 13.03 -18.13
N ILE A 300 0.18 13.06 -16.83
CA ILE A 300 -1.20 13.12 -16.32
C ILE A 300 -1.78 14.52 -16.59
N LYS A 301 -2.86 14.59 -17.37
CA LYS A 301 -3.50 15.86 -17.78
C LYS A 301 -4.21 16.59 -16.65
N ASP A 302 -4.91 15.84 -15.80
CA ASP A 302 -5.64 16.42 -14.66
C ASP A 302 -4.69 16.73 -13.51
N LYS A 303 -4.58 18.01 -13.14
CA LYS A 303 -3.64 18.48 -12.10
C LYS A 303 -3.91 17.84 -10.73
N ASN A 304 -5.17 17.59 -10.38
CA ASN A 304 -5.53 16.98 -9.10
C ASN A 304 -5.10 15.50 -9.08
N SER A 305 -5.38 14.76 -10.15
CA SER A 305 -4.93 13.36 -10.30
C SER A 305 -3.42 13.25 -10.38
N ALA A 306 -2.73 14.19 -11.04
CA ALA A 306 -1.27 14.25 -11.05
C ALA A 306 -0.68 14.48 -9.64
N ALA A 307 -1.29 15.35 -8.84
CA ALA A 307 -0.88 15.59 -7.45
C ALA A 307 -1.11 14.35 -6.58
N ARG A 308 -2.29 13.72 -6.66
CA ARG A 308 -2.57 12.46 -5.93
C ARG A 308 -1.62 11.33 -6.34
N TYR A 309 -1.31 11.22 -7.63
CA TYR A 309 -0.35 10.23 -8.14
C TYR A 309 1.07 10.50 -7.61
N ALA A 310 1.50 11.76 -7.60
CA ALA A 310 2.79 12.14 -7.04
C ALA A 310 2.90 11.81 -5.54
N ASP A 311 1.84 12.07 -4.78
CA ASP A 311 1.77 11.75 -3.35
C ASP A 311 1.81 10.23 -3.12
N ALA A 312 1.05 9.47 -3.92
CA ALA A 312 1.03 8.00 -3.87
C ALA A 312 2.39 7.39 -4.24
N LEU A 313 3.04 7.89 -5.30
CA LEU A 313 4.39 7.48 -5.68
C LEU A 313 5.43 7.85 -4.61
N GLY A 314 5.27 9.00 -3.96
CA GLY A 314 6.11 9.39 -2.82
C GLY A 314 5.98 8.42 -1.64
N ALA A 315 4.77 7.92 -1.37
CA ALA A 315 4.57 6.88 -0.36
C ALA A 315 5.27 5.55 -0.72
N GLN A 316 5.27 5.16 -2.00
CA GLN A 316 6.02 3.99 -2.48
C GLN A 316 7.54 4.20 -2.35
N GLN A 317 8.03 5.40 -2.67
CA GLN A 317 9.45 5.73 -2.50
C GLN A 317 9.86 5.67 -1.01
N ASP A 318 9.03 6.18 -0.10
CA ASP A 318 9.29 6.12 1.35
C ASP A 318 9.35 4.67 1.86
N GLU A 319 8.54 3.76 1.30
CA GLU A 319 8.57 2.32 1.59
C GLU A 319 9.92 1.71 1.19
N VAL A 320 10.36 1.96 -0.05
CA VAL A 320 11.66 1.50 -0.56
C VAL A 320 12.79 1.96 0.35
N VAL A 321 12.80 3.24 0.74
CA VAL A 321 13.83 3.80 1.64
C VAL A 321 13.82 3.10 3.00
N THR A 322 12.64 2.91 3.60
CA THR A 322 12.51 2.23 4.90
C THR A 322 13.07 0.81 4.84
N GLN A 323 12.82 0.11 3.74
CA GLN A 323 13.34 -1.25 3.53
C GLN A 323 14.86 -1.26 3.34
N ILE A 324 15.42 -0.33 2.56
CA ILE A 324 16.88 -0.16 2.41
C ILE A 324 17.54 0.08 3.78
N GLU A 325 16.98 0.98 4.59
CA GLU A 325 17.50 1.28 5.93
C GLU A 325 17.45 0.06 6.86
N SER A 326 16.32 -0.66 6.90
CA SER A 326 16.17 -1.85 7.73
C SER A 326 17.10 -3.00 7.32
N ALA A 327 17.29 -3.23 6.02
CA ALA A 327 18.22 -4.24 5.50
C ALA A 327 19.67 -3.91 5.84
N ALA A 328 20.05 -2.63 5.73
CA ALA A 328 21.37 -2.13 6.10
C ALA A 328 21.65 -2.31 7.60
N MET A 329 20.65 -2.01 8.45
CA MET A 329 20.75 -2.18 9.91
C MET A 329 20.87 -3.65 10.32
N ALA A 330 20.06 -4.54 9.74
CA ALA A 330 20.06 -5.96 10.08
C ALA A 330 21.35 -6.67 9.68
N SER A 331 21.93 -6.29 8.54
CA SER A 331 23.07 -6.99 7.97
C SER A 331 24.42 -6.37 8.31
N ASN A 332 24.45 -5.13 8.82
CA ASN A 332 25.66 -4.33 9.03
C ASN A 332 26.53 -4.22 7.75
N ILE A 333 25.89 -4.18 6.59
CA ILE A 333 26.53 -4.08 5.27
C ILE A 333 26.24 -2.71 4.68
N ALA A 334 27.20 -2.20 3.91
CA ALA A 334 27.06 -0.95 3.19
C ALA A 334 26.16 -1.10 1.96
N ILE A 335 25.48 -0.02 1.60
CA ILE A 335 24.55 0.04 0.47
C ILE A 335 25.20 0.72 -0.74
N ALA A 336 24.66 0.45 -1.93
CA ALA A 336 25.11 1.12 -3.15
C ALA A 336 24.91 2.67 -3.05
N PRO A 337 25.78 3.48 -3.66
CA PRO A 337 25.69 4.95 -3.60
C PRO A 337 24.33 5.49 -4.05
N GLU A 338 23.74 4.89 -5.08
CA GLU A 338 22.43 5.29 -5.62
C GLU A 338 21.32 5.09 -4.59
N LEU A 339 21.36 3.99 -3.82
CA LEU A 339 20.40 3.73 -2.76
C LEU A 339 20.59 4.64 -1.56
N PHE A 340 21.84 5.04 -1.29
CA PHE A 340 22.14 6.04 -0.28
C PHE A 340 21.60 7.42 -0.67
N GLU A 341 21.77 7.86 -1.91
CA GLU A 341 21.14 9.07 -2.44
C GLU A 341 19.61 9.02 -2.32
N LEU A 342 19.02 7.87 -2.67
CA LEU A 342 17.57 7.64 -2.54
C LEU A 342 17.10 7.76 -1.10
N ALA A 343 17.84 7.19 -0.13
CA ALA A 343 17.55 7.29 1.29
C ALA A 343 17.66 8.74 1.82
N GLN A 344 18.48 9.57 1.20
CA GLN A 344 18.54 11.01 1.48
C GLN A 344 17.39 11.81 0.85
N GLY A 345 16.47 11.14 0.16
CA GLY A 345 15.30 11.75 -0.49
C GLY A 345 15.56 12.25 -1.91
N THR A 346 16.73 11.98 -2.47
CA THR A 346 17.08 12.37 -3.86
C THR A 346 16.98 11.14 -4.75
N LEU A 347 16.16 11.19 -5.81
CA LEU A 347 16.11 10.10 -6.78
C LEU A 347 17.39 10.13 -7.64
N PRO A 348 18.30 9.14 -7.53
CA PRO A 348 19.57 9.11 -8.29
C PRO A 348 19.31 8.96 -9.78
N ARG A 349 20.31 9.25 -10.63
CA ARG A 349 20.20 9.01 -12.08
C ARG A 349 20.14 7.51 -12.38
N LEU A 350 19.44 7.13 -13.45
CA LEU A 350 19.42 5.75 -13.90
C LEU A 350 20.80 5.30 -14.40
N PRO A 351 21.26 4.11 -14.00
CA PRO A 351 22.48 3.53 -14.54
C PRO A 351 22.27 3.13 -16.01
N HIS A 352 23.27 3.39 -16.86
CA HIS A 352 23.28 2.93 -18.24
C HIS A 352 23.72 1.46 -18.30
N ARG A 353 22.80 0.55 -17.98
CA ARG A 353 23.09 -0.89 -17.86
C ARG A 353 22.18 -1.83 -18.67
N TRP A 354 21.03 -1.36 -19.12
CA TRP A 354 20.09 -2.21 -19.87
C TRP A 354 20.49 -2.27 -21.33
N GLU A 355 20.49 -3.49 -21.88
CA GLU A 355 20.45 -3.67 -23.32
C GLU A 355 19.04 -3.34 -23.84
N LEU A 356 18.93 -2.95 -25.11
CA LEU A 356 17.65 -2.51 -25.68
C LEU A 356 16.54 -3.57 -25.55
N HIS A 357 16.86 -4.85 -25.71
CA HIS A 357 15.89 -5.95 -25.61
C HIS A 357 15.41 -6.19 -24.16
N GLU A 358 16.23 -5.87 -23.16
CA GLU A 358 15.86 -5.92 -21.74
C GLU A 358 15.00 -4.71 -21.37
N ALA A 359 15.41 -3.51 -21.81
CA ALA A 359 14.67 -2.28 -21.60
C ALA A 359 13.26 -2.34 -22.19
N VAL A 360 13.08 -2.94 -23.36
CA VAL A 360 11.75 -3.16 -23.96
C VAL A 360 10.85 -4.00 -23.05
N SER A 361 11.38 -5.08 -22.49
CA SER A 361 10.61 -5.96 -21.60
C SER A 361 10.18 -5.23 -20.32
N GLU A 362 11.12 -4.53 -19.67
CA GLU A 362 10.88 -3.74 -18.47
C GLU A 362 9.81 -2.66 -18.71
N LEU A 363 9.97 -1.88 -19.78
CA LEU A 363 9.08 -0.76 -20.08
C LEU A 363 7.66 -1.19 -20.44
N VAL A 364 7.49 -2.33 -21.14
CA VAL A 364 6.16 -2.90 -21.40
C VAL A 364 5.46 -3.26 -20.10
N VAL A 365 6.18 -3.94 -19.19
CA VAL A 365 5.62 -4.33 -17.88
C VAL A 365 5.24 -3.10 -17.07
N LEU A 366 6.12 -2.10 -16.97
CA LEU A 366 5.84 -0.86 -16.24
C LEU A 366 4.66 -0.07 -16.81
N ALA A 367 4.52 -0.01 -18.13
CA ALA A 367 3.43 0.71 -18.79
C ALA A 367 2.06 0.02 -18.65
N MET A 368 2.05 -1.29 -18.41
CA MET A 368 0.84 -2.10 -18.31
C MET A 368 0.47 -2.47 -16.87
N THR A 369 1.17 -1.92 -15.87
CA THR A 369 0.95 -2.25 -14.45
C THR A 369 0.75 -1.00 -13.60
N ASN A 370 0.09 -1.15 -12.45
CA ASN A 370 -0.13 -0.03 -11.52
C ASN A 370 1.06 0.12 -10.56
N LEU A 371 1.87 1.17 -10.76
CA LEU A 371 3.07 1.45 -9.94
C LEU A 371 2.79 2.06 -8.57
N ILE A 372 1.54 2.46 -8.31
CA ILE A 372 1.15 3.11 -7.07
C ILE A 372 0.16 2.26 -6.26
N GLU A 373 0.16 0.94 -6.45
CA GLU A 373 -0.68 0.03 -5.66
C GLU A 373 -0.44 0.21 -4.14
N PRO A 374 -1.46 0.17 -3.26
CA PRO A 374 -2.87 -0.15 -3.48
C PRO A 374 -3.74 1.01 -3.99
N TYR A 375 -3.14 2.14 -4.34
CA TYR A 375 -3.88 3.32 -4.77
C TYR A 375 -4.34 3.19 -6.23
N GLU A 376 -5.62 3.43 -6.46
CA GLU A 376 -6.19 3.47 -7.82
C GLU A 376 -6.44 4.93 -8.23
N ILE A 377 -5.69 5.39 -9.23
CA ILE A 377 -5.85 6.73 -9.81
C ILE A 377 -6.00 6.58 -11.32
N ASN A 378 -7.01 7.22 -11.90
CA ASN A 378 -7.13 7.24 -13.35
C ASN A 378 -6.01 8.10 -13.96
N VAL A 379 -5.11 7.46 -14.69
CA VAL A 379 -3.97 8.08 -15.39
C VAL A 379 -4.15 8.09 -16.92
N ASP A 380 -5.31 7.64 -17.42
CA ASP A 380 -5.63 7.52 -18.84
C ASP A 380 -4.48 6.89 -19.65
N ARG A 381 -3.90 7.63 -20.62
CA ARG A 381 -2.81 7.16 -21.49
C ARG A 381 -1.41 7.56 -20.98
N ALA A 382 -1.30 8.21 -19.82
CA ALA A 382 -0.03 8.75 -19.33
C ALA A 382 1.10 7.70 -19.23
N PRO A 383 0.86 6.43 -18.83
CA PRO A 383 1.90 5.40 -18.86
C PRO A 383 2.47 5.14 -20.25
N LYS A 384 1.63 5.15 -21.29
CA LYS A 384 2.09 4.97 -22.68
C LYS A 384 2.86 6.19 -23.17
N ASP A 385 2.36 7.39 -22.88
CA ASP A 385 3.00 8.64 -23.29
C ASP A 385 4.38 8.81 -22.59
N ALA A 386 4.56 8.27 -21.38
CA ALA A 386 5.82 8.27 -20.63
C ALA A 386 6.95 7.40 -21.24
N LEU A 387 6.62 6.37 -22.03
CA LEU A 387 7.60 5.46 -22.66
C LEU A 387 8.62 6.21 -23.53
N ALA A 388 8.17 7.24 -24.22
CA ALA A 388 9.00 8.06 -25.11
C ALA A 388 10.07 8.85 -24.33
N ASP A 389 9.74 9.32 -23.12
CA ASP A 389 10.69 10.02 -22.26
C ASP A 389 11.63 9.04 -21.56
N MET A 390 11.10 7.90 -21.09
CA MET A 390 11.92 6.89 -20.39
C MET A 390 12.92 6.19 -21.30
N THR A 391 12.59 5.97 -22.57
CA THR A 391 13.56 5.43 -23.54
C THR A 391 14.72 6.41 -23.78
N VAL A 392 14.46 7.71 -23.82
CA VAL A 392 15.52 8.74 -23.90
C VAL A 392 16.38 8.74 -22.65
N GLU A 393 15.78 8.62 -21.47
CA GLU A 393 16.49 8.58 -20.20
C GLU A 393 17.42 7.35 -20.08
N LEU A 394 16.98 6.21 -20.62
CA LEU A 394 17.79 5.00 -20.72
C LEU A 394 18.90 5.07 -21.79
N GLY A 395 18.93 6.13 -22.63
CA GLY A 395 19.94 6.31 -23.68
C GLY A 395 19.52 5.81 -25.07
N PHE A 396 18.25 5.48 -25.28
CA PHE A 396 17.70 5.04 -26.56
C PHE A 396 16.95 6.15 -27.31
N GLN A 397 16.58 5.89 -28.56
CA GLN A 397 15.80 6.84 -29.35
C GLN A 397 14.36 6.97 -28.84
N ARG A 398 13.81 8.18 -28.87
CA ARG A 398 12.40 8.47 -28.53
C ARG A 398 11.40 7.63 -29.34
N SER A 399 11.72 7.35 -30.60
CA SER A 399 10.92 6.51 -31.50
C SER A 399 10.74 5.08 -30.98
N THR A 400 11.72 4.56 -30.22
CA THR A 400 11.62 3.26 -29.55
C THR A 400 10.44 3.24 -28.59
N GLY A 401 10.33 4.25 -27.70
CA GLY A 401 9.24 4.34 -26.74
C GLY A 401 7.87 4.44 -27.41
N THR A 402 7.77 5.20 -28.52
CA THR A 402 6.55 5.27 -29.33
C THR A 402 6.18 3.90 -29.92
N LYS A 403 7.13 3.15 -30.46
CA LYS A 403 6.89 1.79 -31.00
C LYS A 403 6.43 0.82 -29.92
N ILE A 404 7.01 0.88 -28.72
CA ILE A 404 6.56 0.09 -27.55
C ILE A 404 5.11 0.43 -27.21
N GLY A 405 4.76 1.72 -27.13
CA GLY A 405 3.39 2.17 -26.83
C GLY A 405 2.37 1.68 -27.86
N VAL A 406 2.72 1.68 -29.14
CA VAL A 406 1.87 1.12 -30.21
C VAL A 406 1.72 -0.39 -30.06
N ALA A 407 2.78 -1.13 -29.73
CA ALA A 407 2.70 -2.58 -29.51
C ALA A 407 1.72 -2.94 -28.37
N ILE A 408 1.78 -2.21 -27.26
CA ILE A 408 0.85 -2.36 -26.13
C ILE A 408 -0.59 -2.11 -26.58
N GLU A 409 -0.81 -1.04 -27.35
CA GLU A 409 -2.13 -0.67 -27.84
C GLU A 409 -2.71 -1.68 -28.84
N ASP A 410 -1.88 -2.23 -29.71
CA ASP A 410 -2.27 -3.31 -30.64
C ASP A 410 -2.84 -4.51 -29.87
N VAL A 411 -2.12 -4.99 -28.85
CA VAL A 411 -2.55 -6.12 -28.01
C VAL A 411 -3.81 -5.78 -27.23
N GLN A 412 -3.85 -4.62 -26.57
CA GLN A 412 -5.00 -4.17 -25.79
C GLN A 412 -6.29 -4.10 -26.62
N ASN A 413 -6.22 -3.49 -27.80
CA ASN A 413 -7.36 -3.35 -28.69
C ASN A 413 -7.82 -4.70 -29.23
N TYR A 414 -6.90 -5.61 -29.49
CA TYR A 414 -7.22 -6.93 -30.00
C TYR A 414 -7.88 -7.83 -28.95
N VAL A 415 -7.43 -7.77 -27.69
CA VAL A 415 -8.04 -8.55 -26.61
C VAL A 415 -9.41 -8.00 -26.20
N SER A 416 -9.70 -6.71 -26.43
CA SER A 416 -10.82 -6.00 -25.77
C SER A 416 -12.11 -5.74 -26.58
N ARG A 417 -12.37 -6.38 -27.73
CA ARG A 417 -13.56 -6.06 -28.56
C ARG A 417 -14.71 -7.09 -28.51
N LYS A 418 -15.77 -6.79 -27.74
CA LYS A 418 -17.14 -6.36 -28.16
C LYS A 418 -18.07 -6.41 -26.91
N GLY A 419 -17.96 -5.38 -26.05
CA GLY A 419 -18.77 -5.21 -24.83
C GLY A 419 -18.11 -5.71 -23.54
N GLY A 420 -17.69 -4.79 -22.66
CA GLY A 420 -17.02 -5.09 -21.37
C GLY A 420 -15.54 -5.44 -21.60
N VAL A 421 -14.54 -4.85 -20.96
CA VAL A 421 -14.40 -4.31 -19.60
C VAL A 421 -13.45 -3.11 -19.66
N PRO A 422 -13.63 -2.02 -18.87
CA PRO A 422 -12.69 -0.92 -18.88
C PRO A 422 -11.33 -1.40 -18.37
N TRP A 423 -10.34 -1.49 -19.26
CA TRP A 423 -8.99 -1.96 -18.97
C TRP A 423 -8.31 -1.18 -17.83
N GLY A 424 -8.70 0.07 -17.59
CA GLY A 424 -8.28 0.86 -16.43
C GLY A 424 -8.74 0.32 -15.06
N ARG A 425 -9.61 -0.69 -15.03
CA ARG A 425 -10.09 -1.39 -13.81
C ARG A 425 -9.73 -2.88 -13.76
N VAL A 426 -9.24 -3.48 -14.85
CA VAL A 426 -8.97 -4.94 -14.90
C VAL A 426 -7.55 -5.25 -14.44
N LEU A 427 -6.60 -4.39 -14.78
CA LEU A 427 -5.21 -4.53 -14.31
C LEU A 427 -5.04 -4.07 -12.86
N THR A 428 -5.97 -3.30 -12.30
CA THR A 428 -5.95 -2.96 -10.87
C THR A 428 -6.30 -4.14 -9.96
N ALA A 429 -6.85 -5.23 -10.52
CA ALA A 429 -7.28 -6.39 -9.73
C ALA A 429 -6.27 -7.55 -9.69
N ALA A 430 -5.26 -7.58 -10.56
CA ALA A 430 -4.36 -8.75 -10.61
C ALA A 430 -2.97 -8.51 -11.20
N ALA A 431 -2.64 -7.32 -11.72
CA ALA A 431 -1.34 -7.08 -12.34
C ALA A 431 -0.65 -5.82 -11.79
N GLY A 432 -0.27 -5.87 -10.52
CA GLY A 432 0.50 -4.84 -9.85
C GLY A 432 1.99 -5.09 -9.92
N VAL A 433 2.76 -4.16 -10.50
CA VAL A 433 4.12 -3.91 -10.04
C VAL A 433 3.97 -3.00 -8.84
N ALA A 434 3.61 -3.58 -7.69
CA ALA A 434 3.88 -2.91 -6.44
C ALA A 434 5.41 -2.81 -6.34
N ILE A 435 5.94 -1.64 -5.98
CA ILE A 435 7.34 -1.52 -5.57
C ILE A 435 7.47 -2.15 -4.17
N VAL A 436 7.19 -3.45 -4.08
CA VAL A 436 7.60 -4.28 -2.95
C VAL A 436 9.06 -4.56 -3.25
N ALA A 437 9.91 -3.62 -2.81
CA ALA A 437 11.33 -3.84 -2.83
C ALA A 437 11.63 -5.15 -2.08
N ALA A 438 12.63 -5.83 -2.60
CA ALA A 438 12.89 -7.24 -2.42
C ALA A 438 12.82 -7.68 -0.95
N GLY A 439 12.32 -8.91 -0.73
CA GLY A 439 12.85 -9.71 0.38
C GLY A 439 14.37 -9.64 0.37
N PRO A 440 14.99 -9.67 1.56
CA PRO A 440 16.18 -8.90 1.89
C PRO A 440 17.05 -8.64 0.67
N VAL A 441 17.19 -7.36 0.31
CA VAL A 441 18.21 -6.83 -0.61
C VAL A 441 19.39 -7.79 -0.61
N GLY A 442 19.68 -8.41 -1.76
CA GLY A 442 20.51 -9.61 -1.94
C GLY A 442 21.92 -9.48 -1.37
N LEU A 443 22.02 -9.47 -0.05
CA LEU A 443 23.22 -9.37 0.73
C LEU A 443 23.55 -10.79 1.16
N LEU A 444 24.53 -11.36 0.47
CA LEU A 444 25.06 -12.70 0.74
C LEU A 444 25.37 -12.85 2.24
N VAL A 445 24.57 -13.63 2.96
CA VAL A 445 25.00 -14.20 4.24
C VAL A 445 26.01 -15.29 3.90
N ALA A 446 27.28 -14.92 3.86
CA ALA A 446 28.36 -15.89 3.83
C ALA A 446 28.37 -16.64 5.17
N ALA A 447 27.72 -17.80 5.22
CA ALA A 447 27.94 -18.74 6.32
C ALA A 447 29.42 -19.19 6.29
N PRO A 448 30.12 -19.23 7.43
CA PRO A 448 31.52 -19.64 7.45
C PRO A 448 31.64 -21.07 6.93
N ALA A 449 32.50 -21.26 5.93
CA ALA A 449 32.74 -22.53 5.27
C ALA A 449 33.28 -23.56 6.28
N GLY A 450 32.43 -24.49 6.70
CA GLY A 450 32.84 -25.56 7.58
C GLY A 450 31.67 -26.33 8.14
N VAL A 451 31.56 -27.57 7.68
CA VAL A 451 30.78 -28.67 8.26
C VAL A 451 29.30 -28.78 7.79
N PHE A 452 29.09 -29.80 6.94
CA PHE A 452 27.85 -30.30 6.32
C PHE A 452 27.31 -29.53 5.10
N GLY A 453 27.15 -30.26 3.99
CA GLY A 453 26.84 -29.74 2.65
C GLY A 453 25.56 -28.91 2.57
N ALA A 454 25.73 -27.59 2.65
CA ALA A 454 24.65 -26.63 2.67
C ALA A 454 24.44 -26.01 1.28
N ALA A 455 23.25 -26.21 0.73
CA ALA A 455 22.68 -25.36 -0.29
C ALA A 455 22.60 -23.92 0.27
N ALA A 456 23.34 -22.99 -0.33
CA ALA A 456 23.13 -21.57 -0.13
C ALA A 456 21.79 -21.20 -0.80
N LEU A 457 20.70 -21.34 -0.05
CA LEU A 457 19.39 -20.87 -0.49
C LEU A 457 19.43 -19.34 -0.55
N THR A 458 19.46 -18.82 -1.77
CA THR A 458 19.19 -17.44 -2.13
C THR A 458 17.85 -17.02 -1.52
N GLY A 459 17.89 -16.27 -0.41
CA GLY A 459 16.73 -15.81 0.37
C GLY A 459 15.82 -14.78 -0.34
N GLY A 460 15.89 -14.65 -1.66
CA GLY A 460 15.09 -13.70 -2.45
C GLY A 460 13.66 -14.16 -2.78
N LEU A 461 13.31 -15.42 -2.53
CA LEU A 461 12.00 -15.98 -2.92
C LEU A 461 10.97 -16.07 -1.78
N ALA A 462 11.38 -15.83 -0.53
CA ALA A 462 10.50 -16.04 0.64
C ALA A 462 9.63 -14.83 1.02
N ALA A 463 9.82 -13.65 0.41
CA ALA A 463 9.13 -12.41 0.77
C ALA A 463 8.12 -11.91 -0.27
N LEU A 464 7.65 -12.79 -1.16
CA LEU A 464 6.51 -12.46 -2.01
C LEU A 464 5.24 -12.78 -1.24
N GLY A 465 4.70 -11.78 -0.54
CA GLY A 465 3.31 -11.82 -0.08
C GLY A 465 2.37 -12.09 -1.26
N PRO A 466 1.11 -12.50 -1.01
CA PRO A 466 0.20 -13.03 -2.04
C PRO A 466 -0.24 -12.06 -3.16
N GLY A 467 0.44 -10.92 -3.36
CA GLY A 467 0.18 -9.94 -4.43
C GLY A 467 1.43 -9.37 -5.15
N GLY A 468 2.64 -9.91 -4.95
CA GLY A 468 3.86 -9.32 -5.53
C GLY A 468 4.25 -9.85 -6.91
N MET A 469 3.93 -9.15 -8.01
CA MET A 469 4.39 -9.50 -9.36
C MET A 469 5.76 -8.89 -9.75
N VAL A 470 6.61 -8.50 -8.81
CA VAL A 470 8.02 -8.20 -9.10
C VAL A 470 8.79 -9.48 -9.48
N GLY A 471 8.29 -10.65 -9.07
CA GLY A 471 8.75 -11.94 -9.59
C GLY A 471 8.40 -12.19 -11.06
N GLY A 472 7.55 -11.37 -11.68
CA GLY A 472 7.12 -11.53 -13.07
C GLY A 472 8.26 -11.41 -14.08
N LEU A 473 9.27 -10.58 -13.84
CA LEU A 473 10.42 -10.42 -14.75
C LEU A 473 11.35 -11.64 -14.70
N ALA A 474 11.57 -12.20 -13.50
CA ALA A 474 12.27 -13.47 -13.34
C ALA A 474 11.47 -14.66 -13.91
N MET A 475 10.13 -14.62 -13.84
CA MET A 475 9.25 -15.65 -14.40
C MET A 475 9.16 -15.56 -15.93
N LEU A 476 9.19 -14.36 -16.51
CA LEU A 476 9.22 -14.13 -17.96
C LEU A 476 10.61 -14.48 -18.55
N GLY A 477 11.70 -14.17 -17.85
CA GLY A 477 13.07 -14.57 -18.26
C GLY A 477 13.36 -16.06 -18.06
N GLY A 478 12.83 -16.69 -16.99
CA GLY A 478 13.04 -18.10 -16.67
C GLY A 478 12.35 -19.09 -17.61
N LEU A 479 11.35 -18.65 -18.38
CA LEU A 479 10.68 -19.47 -19.40
C LEU A 479 11.40 -19.44 -20.77
N ALA A 480 12.40 -18.57 -20.95
CA ALA A 480 13.17 -18.45 -22.19
C ALA A 480 14.60 -19.03 -22.09
N GLY A 481 15.05 -19.39 -20.88
CA GLY A 481 16.33 -20.06 -20.67
C GLY A 481 16.23 -21.55 -21.00
N THR A 482 16.95 -21.99 -22.03
CA THR A 482 17.14 -23.39 -22.39
C THR A 482 17.42 -24.28 -21.15
N GLY A 483 16.48 -25.16 -20.79
CA GLY A 483 16.79 -26.39 -20.04
C GLY A 483 16.54 -26.44 -18.52
N ALA A 484 15.86 -25.48 -17.86
CA ALA A 484 15.66 -25.54 -16.40
C ALA A 484 14.26 -25.15 -15.89
N ALA A 485 13.19 -25.52 -16.60
CA ALA A 485 11.82 -25.27 -16.16
C ALA A 485 11.09 -26.55 -15.69
N VAL A 486 11.67 -27.33 -14.77
CA VAL A 486 10.92 -28.31 -13.97
C VAL A 486 11.60 -28.48 -12.60
N ALA A 487 11.34 -27.59 -11.64
CA ALA A 487 11.76 -27.82 -10.25
C ALA A 487 10.95 -27.01 -9.22
N THR A 488 9.62 -27.14 -9.21
CA THR A 488 8.79 -26.67 -8.08
C THR A 488 7.57 -27.58 -7.85
N THR A 489 7.69 -28.89 -8.10
CA THR A 489 6.58 -29.85 -7.94
C THR A 489 6.98 -31.15 -7.24
N ALA A 490 7.83 -31.07 -6.22
CA ALA A 490 8.11 -32.20 -5.35
C ALA A 490 8.24 -31.78 -3.88
N ALA A 491 7.13 -31.40 -3.24
CA ALA A 491 7.08 -31.37 -1.78
C ALA A 491 5.69 -31.53 -1.14
N THR A 492 4.56 -31.40 -1.86
CA THR A 492 3.23 -31.53 -1.22
C THR A 492 2.27 -32.37 -2.05
N ALA A 493 2.52 -33.67 -2.08
CA ALA A 493 1.53 -34.65 -2.47
C ALA A 493 0.58 -34.92 -1.28
N SER A 494 -0.50 -34.14 -1.17
CA SER A 494 -1.78 -34.62 -0.63
C SER A 494 -2.86 -33.53 -0.73
N GLY A 495 -3.80 -33.70 -1.66
CA GLY A 495 -5.18 -33.20 -1.63
C GLY A 495 -5.43 -31.70 -1.42
N GLY A 496 -5.81 -30.99 -2.49
CA GLY A 496 -6.56 -29.73 -2.37
C GLY A 496 -6.22 -28.66 -3.40
N ALA A 497 -7.26 -28.11 -4.02
CA ALA A 497 -7.33 -26.94 -4.91
C ALA A 497 -6.54 -27.01 -6.24
N ALA A 498 -7.27 -26.80 -7.34
CA ALA A 498 -6.72 -26.61 -8.67
C ALA A 498 -5.67 -25.49 -8.64
N GLN A 499 -4.46 -25.80 -9.10
CA GLN A 499 -3.42 -24.83 -9.40
C GLN A 499 -4.03 -23.74 -10.30
N PRO A 500 -3.87 -22.44 -9.97
CA PRO A 500 -4.40 -21.37 -10.79
C PRO A 500 -3.78 -21.49 -12.19
N VAL A 501 -4.65 -21.54 -13.20
CA VAL A 501 -4.30 -21.34 -14.60
C VAL A 501 -3.34 -20.14 -14.66
N SER A 502 -2.20 -20.31 -15.32
CA SER A 502 -1.25 -19.24 -15.62
C SER A 502 -1.99 -17.95 -15.95
N ASP A 503 -1.81 -16.93 -15.10
CA ASP A 503 -2.57 -15.69 -15.11
C ASP A 503 -2.65 -15.12 -16.54
N SER A 504 -3.86 -15.01 -17.08
CA SER A 504 -4.12 -14.48 -18.42
C SER A 504 -3.42 -13.14 -18.66
N ASN A 505 -3.26 -12.32 -17.60
CA ASN A 505 -2.54 -11.04 -17.69
C ASN A 505 -1.04 -11.23 -17.95
N THR A 506 -0.42 -12.26 -17.37
CA THR A 506 0.99 -12.59 -17.60
C THR A 506 1.23 -12.97 -19.07
N LEU A 507 0.30 -13.70 -19.69
CA LEU A 507 0.37 -14.03 -21.12
C LEU A 507 0.20 -12.81 -22.00
N VAL A 508 -0.75 -11.93 -21.66
CA VAL A 508 -0.97 -10.67 -22.37
C VAL A 508 0.28 -9.78 -22.30
N LEU A 509 0.92 -9.66 -21.13
CA LEU A 509 2.19 -8.95 -20.95
C LEU A 509 3.29 -9.58 -21.83
N ARG A 510 3.44 -10.91 -21.82
CA ARG A 510 4.46 -11.59 -22.61
C ARG A 510 4.27 -11.40 -24.11
N VAL A 511 3.03 -11.52 -24.61
CA VAL A 511 2.72 -11.27 -26.03
C VAL A 511 2.98 -9.81 -26.40
N ALA A 512 2.66 -8.85 -25.52
CA ALA A 512 2.99 -7.45 -25.75
C ALA A 512 4.50 -7.18 -25.81
N VAL A 513 5.29 -7.85 -24.95
CA VAL A 513 6.77 -7.79 -24.98
C VAL A 513 7.30 -8.33 -26.30
N GLU A 514 6.89 -9.53 -26.72
CA GLU A 514 7.39 -10.14 -27.95
C GLU A 514 6.93 -9.37 -29.21
N HIS A 515 5.71 -8.82 -29.20
CA HIS A 515 5.25 -7.92 -30.25
C HIS A 515 6.08 -6.63 -30.31
N ALA A 516 6.39 -6.03 -29.16
CA ALA A 516 7.24 -4.84 -29.10
C ALA A 516 8.65 -5.13 -29.64
N ARG A 517 9.26 -6.26 -29.25
CA ARG A 517 10.55 -6.73 -29.78
C ARG A 517 10.51 -6.89 -31.29
N LYS A 518 9.50 -7.58 -31.81
CA LYS A 518 9.31 -7.73 -33.26
C LYS A 518 9.19 -6.40 -33.99
N ARG A 519 8.41 -5.44 -33.48
CA ARG A 519 8.26 -4.09 -34.08
C ARG A 519 9.54 -3.25 -34.06
N LEU A 520 10.50 -3.63 -33.22
CA LEU A 520 11.81 -3.01 -33.08
C LEU A 520 12.92 -3.78 -33.80
N ASP A 521 12.56 -4.81 -34.58
CA ASP A 521 13.50 -5.68 -35.29
C ASP A 521 14.50 -6.38 -34.33
N LEU A 522 14.04 -6.69 -33.11
CA LEU A 522 14.81 -7.41 -32.09
C LEU A 522 14.47 -8.90 -32.11
N PRO A 523 15.38 -9.78 -31.64
CA PRO A 523 15.07 -11.18 -31.40
C PRO A 523 13.85 -11.31 -30.48
N TYR A 524 12.91 -12.19 -30.86
CA TYR A 524 11.71 -12.51 -30.10
C TYR A 524 11.53 -14.02 -29.99
N ASP A 525 10.75 -14.47 -29.01
CA ASP A 525 10.52 -15.87 -28.71
C ASP A 525 9.57 -16.53 -29.73
N GLU A 526 10.12 -17.17 -30.77
CA GLU A 526 9.36 -17.93 -31.76
C GLU A 526 8.66 -19.18 -31.15
N THR A 527 9.02 -19.59 -29.93
CA THR A 527 8.40 -20.75 -29.25
C THR A 527 7.12 -20.40 -28.49
N LEU A 528 6.89 -19.11 -28.20
CA LEU A 528 5.76 -18.63 -27.41
C LEU A 528 4.41 -19.07 -28.00
N TRP A 529 4.30 -19.11 -29.33
CA TRP A 529 3.12 -19.59 -30.02
C TRP A 529 2.71 -21.01 -29.58
N TYR A 530 3.68 -21.92 -29.55
CA TYR A 530 3.45 -23.32 -29.18
C TYR A 530 3.10 -23.46 -27.70
N GLN A 531 3.71 -22.65 -26.83
CA GLN A 531 3.39 -22.62 -25.40
C GLN A 531 1.93 -22.19 -25.17
N ILE A 532 1.47 -21.14 -25.87
CA ILE A 532 0.10 -20.65 -25.76
C ILE A 532 -0.90 -21.65 -26.38
N THR A 533 -0.52 -22.33 -27.46
CA THR A 533 -1.35 -23.38 -28.10
C THR A 533 -1.51 -24.61 -27.18
N ASP A 534 -0.44 -25.02 -26.49
CA ASP A 534 -0.52 -26.11 -25.50
C ASP A 534 -1.45 -25.74 -24.33
N LEU A 535 -1.35 -24.50 -23.83
CA LEU A 535 -2.24 -24.00 -22.79
C LEU A 535 -3.71 -23.99 -23.24
N GLU A 536 -3.99 -23.58 -24.49
CA GLU A 536 -5.33 -23.61 -25.09
C GLU A 536 -5.91 -25.04 -25.09
N THR A 537 -5.07 -26.02 -25.45
CA THR A 537 -5.43 -27.44 -25.46
C THR A 537 -5.72 -27.94 -24.04
N GLN A 538 -4.88 -27.59 -23.06
CA GLN A 538 -5.08 -27.98 -21.66
C GLN A 538 -6.36 -27.38 -21.07
N LEU A 539 -6.64 -26.09 -21.34
CA LEU A 539 -7.86 -25.41 -20.91
C LEU A 539 -9.11 -26.07 -21.52
N SER A 540 -9.07 -26.33 -22.83
CA SER A 540 -10.15 -27.01 -23.55
C SER A 540 -10.43 -28.41 -22.96
N ALA A 541 -9.37 -29.20 -22.73
CA ALA A 541 -9.50 -30.52 -22.12
C ALA A 541 -10.08 -30.46 -20.70
N ARG A 542 -9.68 -29.45 -19.91
CA ARG A 542 -10.17 -29.25 -18.55
C ARG A 542 -11.64 -28.83 -18.52
N ILE A 543 -12.04 -27.89 -19.39
CA ILE A 543 -13.44 -27.47 -19.55
C ILE A 543 -14.30 -28.68 -19.91
N ASN A 544 -13.89 -29.46 -20.91
CA ASN A 544 -14.63 -30.64 -21.37
C ASN A 544 -14.80 -31.69 -20.26
N ARG A 545 -13.79 -31.88 -19.40
CA ARG A 545 -13.89 -32.82 -18.26
C ARG A 545 -14.79 -32.29 -17.15
N LEU A 546 -14.65 -31.01 -16.76
CA LEU A 546 -15.45 -30.44 -15.67
C LEU A 546 -16.92 -30.22 -16.07
N SER A 547 -17.20 -29.89 -17.33
CA SER A 547 -18.57 -29.58 -17.80
C SER A 547 -19.51 -30.77 -17.76
N VAL A 548 -18.99 -31.99 -17.68
CA VAL A 548 -19.80 -33.21 -17.54
C VAL A 548 -20.46 -33.29 -16.16
N TYR A 549 -19.78 -32.82 -15.12
CA TYR A 549 -20.20 -33.00 -13.72
C TYR A 549 -20.52 -31.70 -12.98
N SER A 550 -20.15 -30.54 -13.54
CA SER A 550 -20.33 -29.25 -12.89
C SER A 550 -21.50 -28.48 -13.53
N ASP A 551 -22.21 -27.69 -12.73
CA ASP A 551 -23.24 -26.79 -13.26
C ASP A 551 -22.66 -25.85 -14.32
N PRO A 552 -23.40 -25.54 -15.42
CA PRO A 552 -22.91 -24.71 -16.51
C PRO A 552 -22.41 -23.32 -16.10
N LYS A 553 -22.88 -22.78 -14.97
CA LYS A 553 -22.50 -21.48 -14.39
C LYS A 553 -21.63 -21.60 -13.13
N SER A 554 -20.96 -22.74 -12.94
CA SER A 554 -20.02 -22.88 -11.83
C SER A 554 -18.82 -21.94 -12.01
N SER A 555 -18.39 -21.31 -10.92
CA SER A 555 -17.27 -20.34 -10.91
C SER A 555 -15.97 -20.91 -11.51
N ALA A 556 -15.71 -22.20 -11.29
CA ALA A 556 -14.56 -22.90 -11.86
C ALA A 556 -14.63 -22.99 -13.39
N LEU A 557 -15.79 -23.32 -13.97
CA LEU A 557 -15.98 -23.36 -15.43
C LEU A 557 -15.96 -21.97 -16.05
N GLU A 558 -16.54 -20.97 -15.40
CA GLU A 558 -16.51 -19.59 -15.88
C GLU A 558 -15.06 -19.07 -15.95
N THR A 559 -14.27 -19.31 -14.90
CA THR A 559 -12.84 -18.93 -14.86
C THR A 559 -12.05 -19.58 -16.01
N LEU A 560 -12.24 -20.89 -16.22
CA LEU A 560 -11.55 -21.62 -17.31
C LEU A 560 -11.95 -21.10 -18.69
N ARG A 561 -13.24 -20.80 -18.92
CA ARG A 561 -13.73 -20.27 -20.20
C ARG A 561 -13.20 -18.87 -20.49
N VAL A 562 -13.10 -18.00 -19.49
CA VAL A 562 -12.49 -16.68 -19.63
C VAL A 562 -11.00 -16.81 -20.01
N GLY A 563 -10.29 -17.73 -19.35
CA GLY A 563 -8.90 -18.06 -19.69
C GLY A 563 -8.75 -18.55 -21.12
N GLN A 564 -9.55 -19.55 -21.52
CA GLN A 564 -9.55 -20.11 -22.87
C GLN A 564 -9.84 -19.03 -23.92
N TYR A 565 -10.88 -18.22 -23.71
CA TYR A 565 -11.21 -17.10 -24.60
C TYR A 565 -10.02 -16.14 -24.78
N THR A 566 -9.36 -15.75 -23.70
CA THR A 566 -8.20 -14.85 -23.75
C THR A 566 -7.05 -15.47 -24.55
N VAL A 567 -6.74 -16.75 -24.29
CA VAL A 567 -5.70 -17.50 -25.00
C VAL A 567 -6.00 -17.60 -26.50
N THR A 568 -7.23 -17.94 -26.88
CA THR A 568 -7.64 -18.00 -28.29
C THR A 568 -7.50 -16.64 -28.98
N ARG A 569 -7.84 -15.54 -28.29
CA ARG A 569 -7.64 -14.18 -28.81
C ARG A 569 -6.16 -13.83 -28.99
N LEU A 570 -5.30 -14.24 -28.06
CA LEU A 570 -3.85 -14.02 -28.17
C LEU A 570 -3.25 -14.83 -29.32
N LEU A 571 -3.68 -16.08 -29.53
CA LEU A 571 -3.27 -16.87 -30.70
C LEU A 571 -3.73 -16.19 -32.00
N ALA A 572 -4.98 -15.76 -32.11
CA ALA A 572 -5.43 -15.03 -33.30
C ALA A 572 -4.61 -13.74 -33.55
N PHE A 573 -4.29 -13.00 -32.49
CA PHE A 573 -3.41 -11.82 -32.58
C PHE A 573 -2.00 -12.17 -33.06
N MET A 574 -1.41 -13.24 -32.53
CA MET A 574 -0.06 -13.64 -32.86
C MET A 574 0.05 -14.12 -34.32
N LEU A 575 -0.98 -14.72 -34.91
CA LEU A 575 -0.98 -15.01 -36.36
C LEU A 575 -1.05 -13.73 -37.19
N ASP A 576 -2.04 -12.86 -36.91
CA ASP A 576 -2.26 -11.58 -37.61
C ASP A 576 -1.01 -10.68 -37.57
N LYS A 577 -0.28 -10.67 -36.45
CA LYS A 577 0.98 -9.90 -36.31
C LYS A 577 2.23 -10.68 -36.68
N GLY A 578 2.10 -11.88 -37.21
CA GLY A 578 3.19 -12.74 -37.69
C GLY A 578 4.16 -13.22 -36.60
N LEU A 579 3.70 -13.30 -35.35
CA LEU A 579 4.39 -13.91 -34.22
C LEU A 579 4.17 -15.43 -34.15
N GLY A 580 3.32 -15.98 -35.02
CA GLY A 580 3.11 -17.42 -35.19
C GLY A 580 4.14 -18.10 -36.11
N PRO A 581 4.04 -19.43 -36.29
CA PRO A 581 4.95 -20.21 -37.13
C PRO A 581 4.92 -19.73 -38.59
N LYS A 582 6.10 -19.62 -39.21
CA LYS A 582 6.27 -19.04 -40.55
C LYS A 582 5.34 -19.65 -41.61
N ALA A 583 5.11 -20.96 -41.54
CA ALA A 583 4.22 -21.66 -42.46
C ALA A 583 2.74 -21.24 -42.31
N LEU A 584 2.27 -21.01 -41.08
CA LEU A 584 0.89 -20.60 -40.81
C LEU A 584 0.67 -19.13 -41.15
N VAL A 585 1.64 -18.27 -40.81
CA VAL A 585 1.61 -16.85 -41.15
C VAL A 585 1.62 -16.66 -42.68
N ALA A 586 2.41 -17.44 -43.41
CA ALA A 586 2.42 -17.41 -44.87
C ALA A 586 1.06 -17.81 -45.46
N ALA A 587 0.45 -18.89 -44.96
CA ALA A 587 -0.86 -19.36 -45.41
C ALA A 587 -1.98 -18.33 -45.14
N GLU A 588 -1.97 -17.66 -43.99
CA GLU A 588 -2.93 -16.61 -43.67
C GLU A 588 -2.76 -15.40 -44.60
N SER A 589 -1.53 -14.96 -44.84
CA SER A 589 -1.24 -13.84 -45.76
C SER A 589 -1.67 -14.14 -47.21
N GLU A 590 -1.56 -15.40 -47.64
CA GLU A 590 -2.02 -15.85 -48.95
C GLU A 590 -3.56 -15.89 -49.02
N THR A 591 -4.20 -16.33 -47.94
CA THR A 591 -5.67 -16.35 -47.84
C THR A 591 -6.26 -14.93 -47.87
N ASP A 592 -5.68 -14.00 -47.10
CA ASP A 592 -6.11 -12.59 -47.09
C ASP A 592 -5.93 -11.93 -48.45
N ARG A 593 -4.82 -12.22 -49.13
CA ARG A 593 -4.58 -11.74 -50.49
C ARG A 593 -5.64 -12.26 -51.47
N LEU A 594 -5.99 -13.54 -51.41
CA LEU A 594 -7.02 -14.13 -52.27
C LEU A 594 -8.40 -13.51 -52.00
N LEU A 595 -8.74 -13.26 -50.74
CA LEU A 595 -9.99 -12.60 -50.35
C LEU A 595 -10.06 -11.14 -50.82
N GLU A 596 -8.95 -10.39 -50.76
CA GLU A 596 -8.89 -9.04 -51.31
C GLU A 596 -9.00 -9.02 -52.84
N GLU A 597 -8.39 -10.00 -53.51
CA GLU A 597 -8.49 -10.17 -54.97
C GLU A 597 -9.93 -10.51 -55.38
N GLU A 598 -10.62 -11.38 -54.62
CA GLU A 598 -12.03 -11.72 -54.84
C GLU A 598 -12.96 -10.53 -54.55
N ALA A 599 -12.74 -9.79 -53.46
CA ALA A 599 -13.50 -8.58 -53.13
C ALA A 599 -13.35 -7.50 -54.23
N ARG A 600 -12.13 -7.29 -54.74
CA ARG A 600 -11.88 -6.38 -55.87
C ARG A 600 -12.56 -6.88 -57.14
N ALA A 601 -12.52 -8.18 -57.43
CA ALA A 601 -13.21 -8.76 -58.59
C ALA A 601 -14.74 -8.57 -58.53
N ILE A 602 -15.34 -8.75 -57.35
CA ILE A 602 -16.76 -8.50 -57.09
C ILE A 602 -17.10 -7.03 -57.33
N GLU A 603 -16.30 -6.11 -56.79
CA GLU A 603 -16.50 -4.65 -56.96
C GLU A 603 -16.40 -4.24 -58.44
N THR A 604 -15.42 -4.79 -59.17
CA THR A 604 -15.22 -4.52 -60.60
C THR A 604 -16.36 -5.10 -61.45
N SER A 605 -16.92 -6.24 -61.06
CA SER A 605 -18.07 -6.88 -61.72
C SER A 605 -19.38 -6.11 -61.46
N ALA A 606 -19.54 -5.54 -60.27
CA ALA A 606 -20.67 -4.70 -59.89
C ALA A 606 -20.64 -3.34 -60.61
N GLU A 607 -19.47 -2.77 -60.84
CA GLU A 607 -19.31 -1.55 -61.66
C GLU A 607 -19.64 -1.80 -63.13
N ARG A 608 -19.22 -2.94 -63.69
CA ARG A 608 -19.57 -3.32 -65.07
C ARG A 608 -21.08 -3.49 -65.27
N GLN A 609 -21.78 -4.11 -64.32
CA GLN A 609 -23.25 -4.25 -64.36
C GLN A 609 -24.02 -2.93 -64.19
N ARG A 610 -23.40 -1.87 -63.65
CA ARG A 610 -24.02 -0.52 -63.59
C ARG A 610 -23.76 0.31 -64.85
N SER A 611 -22.80 -0.10 -65.67
CA SER A 611 -22.43 0.58 -66.93
C SER A 611 -23.06 -0.04 -68.19
N SER A 612 -23.75 -1.17 -68.04
CA SER A 612 -24.60 -1.83 -69.05
C SER A 612 -26.07 -1.60 -68.74
#